data_AF-X1UAT9-F1
#
_entry.id   AF-X1UAT9-F1
#
_cell.length_a   1.000
_cell.length_b   1.000
_cell.length_c   1.000
_cell.angle_alpha   90.00
_cell.angle_beta   90.00
_cell.angle_gamma   90.00
#
_symmetry.space_group_name_H-M   'P 1'
#
loop_
_entity.id
_entity.type
_entity.pdbx_description
1 polymer ?
#
loop_
_entity_poly.entity_id
_entity_poly.type
_entity_poly.pdbx_seq_one_letter_code
_entity_poly.pdbx_strand_id
1 'polypeptide(L)'
;MPYDKYRNWPLPSLSGNIFPVIQGMNIEEQVLKDLAETEDKIDKLEILDSYAAYTKRAYQEECSRYFTVRFAQVLGNILEPTILSKLPSIEPVHRGRPAEPERK
;
A
#
# COMPACT_ATOMS: atom_id res chain seq x y z
N MET A 1 -28.39 8.53 5.27
CA MET A 1 -27.35 9.35 4.63
C MET A 1 -27.61 9.32 3.13
N PRO A 2 -27.78 10.49 2.49
CA PRO A 2 -28.21 10.58 1.11
C PRO A 2 -27.05 10.11 0.22
N TYR A 3 -27.38 9.26 -0.75
CA TYR A 3 -26.55 8.76 -1.85
C TYR A 3 -25.02 9.02 -1.79
N ASP A 4 -24.22 8.09 -1.27
CA ASP A 4 -22.75 8.07 -1.49
C ASP A 4 -22.47 7.36 -2.83
N LYS A 5 -22.49 8.15 -3.92
CA LYS A 5 -22.37 7.65 -5.30
C LYS A 5 -21.10 6.83 -5.51
N TYR A 6 -20.01 7.23 -4.86
CA TYR A 6 -18.68 6.64 -5.03
C TYR A 6 -18.32 5.70 -3.88
N ARG A 7 -19.31 5.19 -3.14
CA ARG A 7 -19.09 4.24 -2.04
C ARG A 7 -18.32 3.00 -2.49
N ASN A 8 -18.71 2.44 -3.62
CA ASN A 8 -18.15 1.19 -4.15
C ASN A 8 -17.03 1.42 -5.17
N TRP A 9 -16.59 2.67 -5.36
CA TRP A 9 -15.45 2.94 -6.22
C TRP A 9 -14.19 2.34 -5.57
N PRO A 10 -13.36 1.60 -6.33
CA PRO A 10 -12.15 0.99 -5.81
C PRO A 10 -11.24 2.06 -5.21
N LEU A 11 -10.61 1.72 -4.09
CA LEU A 11 -9.60 2.57 -3.45
C LEU A 11 -8.22 2.28 -4.07
N PRO A 12 -7.28 3.25 -4.01
CA PRO A 12 -5.89 3.01 -4.39
C PRO A 12 -5.32 1.79 -3.64
N SER A 13 -4.69 0.85 -4.35
CA SER A 13 -4.10 -0.35 -3.74
C SER A 13 -2.65 -0.56 -4.15
N LEU A 14 -1.88 -1.29 -3.33
CA LEU A 14 -0.47 -1.63 -3.57
C LEU A 14 -0.25 -2.55 -4.79
N SER A 15 -1.24 -3.36 -5.12
CA SER A 15 -1.20 -4.36 -6.19
C SER A 15 -1.76 -3.84 -7.53
N GLY A 16 -2.04 -2.54 -7.65
CA GLY A 16 -2.60 -1.92 -8.85
C GLY A 16 -2.35 -0.40 -8.94
N ASN A 17 -3.02 0.26 -9.88
CA ASN A 17 -2.84 1.68 -10.19
C ASN A 17 -3.18 2.58 -8.97
N ILE A 18 -2.29 3.54 -8.69
CA ILE A 18 -2.44 4.59 -7.66
C ILE A 18 -3.75 5.37 -7.87
N PHE A 19 -4.22 5.45 -9.11
CA PHE A 19 -5.56 5.89 -9.49
C PHE A 19 -6.32 4.67 -10.00
N PRO A 20 -7.22 4.08 -9.22
CA PRO A 20 -7.94 2.91 -9.67
C PRO A 20 -8.92 3.33 -10.77
N VAL A 21 -8.62 2.85 -11.98
CA VAL A 21 -9.36 3.16 -13.21
C VAL A 21 -10.44 2.09 -13.39
N ILE A 22 -11.70 2.50 -13.41
CA ILE A 22 -12.80 1.62 -13.84
C ILE A 22 -13.08 1.93 -15.32
N GLN A 23 -13.09 0.92 -16.18
CA GLN A 23 -13.46 1.07 -17.60
C GLN A 23 -12.65 2.15 -18.36
N GLY A 24 -11.39 2.38 -17.99
CA GLY A 24 -10.54 3.38 -18.64
C GLY A 24 -10.69 4.82 -18.12
N MET A 25 -11.56 5.06 -17.14
CA MET A 25 -11.80 6.39 -16.55
C MET A 25 -11.36 6.45 -15.09
N ASN A 26 -10.69 7.54 -14.71
CA ASN A 26 -10.35 7.79 -13.31
C ASN A 26 -11.55 8.40 -12.55
N ILE A 27 -11.49 8.41 -11.22
CA ILE A 27 -12.58 8.95 -10.39
C ILE A 27 -12.84 10.44 -10.64
N GLU A 28 -11.80 11.23 -10.90
CA GLU A 28 -11.91 12.69 -11.10
C GLU A 28 -12.64 13.00 -12.42
N GLU A 29 -12.31 12.28 -13.49
CA GLU A 29 -12.97 12.34 -14.79
C GLU A 29 -14.45 11.94 -14.66
N GLN A 30 -14.74 10.88 -13.90
CA GLN A 30 -16.12 10.45 -13.65
C GLN A 30 -16.90 11.52 -12.87
N VAL A 31 -16.29 12.15 -11.85
CA VAL A 31 -16.92 13.24 -11.09
C VAL A 31 -17.18 14.45 -11.99
N LEU A 32 -16.21 14.85 -12.82
CA LEU A 32 -16.38 15.96 -13.75
C LEU A 32 -17.50 15.69 -14.77
N LYS A 33 -17.58 14.45 -15.27
CA LYS A 33 -18.65 14.01 -16.15
C LYS A 33 -20.01 14.07 -15.45
N ASP A 34 -20.11 13.53 -14.23
CA ASP A 34 -21.34 13.53 -13.45
C ASP A 34 -21.82 14.96 -13.14
N LEU A 35 -20.90 15.89 -12.86
CA LEU A 35 -21.22 17.32 -12.64
C LEU A 35 -21.68 18.05 -13.91
N ALA A 36 -21.19 17.63 -15.07
CA ALA A 36 -21.57 18.18 -16.37
C ALA A 36 -22.94 17.68 -16.84
N GLU A 37 -23.25 16.40 -16.59
CA GLU A 37 -24.52 15.75 -16.98
C GLU A 37 -25.69 16.11 -16.05
N THR A 38 -25.40 16.48 -14.81
CA THR A 38 -26.42 16.86 -13.82
C THR A 38 -26.86 18.32 -14.04
N GLU A 39 -28.16 18.59 -14.06
CA GLU A 39 -28.70 19.95 -14.17
C GLU A 39 -28.99 20.58 -12.80
N ASP A 40 -29.50 19.80 -11.85
CA ASP A 40 -29.83 20.27 -10.50
C ASP A 40 -28.57 20.65 -9.71
N LYS A 41 -28.62 21.82 -9.07
CA LYS A 41 -27.54 22.31 -8.22
C LYS A 41 -27.42 21.51 -6.92
N ILE A 42 -28.52 20.97 -6.40
CA ILE A 42 -28.50 20.16 -5.18
C ILE A 42 -27.80 18.83 -5.45
N ASP A 43 -28.17 18.14 -6.53
CA ASP A 43 -27.53 16.88 -6.93
C ASP A 43 -26.02 17.06 -7.20
N LYS A 44 -25.60 18.21 -7.76
CA LYS A 44 -24.17 18.54 -7.90
C LYS A 44 -23.45 18.63 -6.56
N LEU A 45 -24.08 19.20 -5.54
CA LEU A 45 -23.50 19.24 -4.19
C LEU A 45 -23.39 17.83 -3.60
N GLU A 46 -24.40 16.98 -3.80
CA GLU A 46 -24.35 15.59 -3.33
C GLU A 46 -23.23 14.77 -4.01
N ILE A 47 -22.97 15.03 -5.30
CA ILE A 47 -21.83 14.45 -6.03
C ILE A 47 -20.50 14.88 -5.39
N LEU A 48 -20.35 16.17 -5.08
CA LEU A 48 -19.14 16.70 -4.43
C LEU A 48 -18.96 16.15 -3.02
N ASP A 49 -20.03 16.01 -2.24
CA ASP A 49 -20.00 15.40 -0.91
C ASP A 49 -19.61 13.93 -0.97
N SER A 50 -20.15 13.19 -1.95
CA SER A 50 -19.75 11.80 -2.24
C SER A 50 -18.27 11.71 -2.59
N TYR A 51 -17.76 12.64 -3.41
CA TYR A 51 -16.34 12.67 -3.77
C TYR A 51 -15.46 13.01 -2.56
N ALA A 52 -15.88 13.94 -1.71
CA ALA A 52 -15.18 14.27 -0.47
C ALA A 52 -15.15 13.07 0.50
N ALA A 53 -16.23 12.27 0.56
CA ALA A 53 -16.26 11.04 1.34
C ALA A 53 -15.32 9.97 0.77
N TYR A 54 -15.24 9.84 -0.56
CA TYR A 54 -14.30 8.95 -1.23
C TYR A 54 -12.83 9.34 -0.95
N THR A 55 -12.47 10.61 -1.10
CA THR A 55 -11.09 11.08 -0.89
C THR A 55 -10.63 10.87 0.56
N LYS A 56 -11.51 11.08 1.55
CA LYS A 56 -11.23 10.75 2.95
C LYS A 56 -10.94 9.26 3.17
N ARG A 57 -11.71 8.37 2.53
CA ARG A 57 -11.50 6.92 2.60
C ARG A 57 -10.19 6.51 1.92
N ALA A 58 -9.91 7.06 0.74
CA ALA A 58 -8.65 6.83 0.03
C ALA A 58 -7.44 7.28 0.88
N TYR A 59 -7.52 8.46 1.50
CA TYR A 59 -6.47 8.96 2.38
C TYR A 59 -6.26 8.07 3.61
N GLN A 60 -7.34 7.61 4.25
CA GLN A 60 -7.25 6.69 5.38
C GLN A 60 -6.55 5.38 5.01
N GLU A 61 -6.85 4.84 3.83
CA GLU A 61 -6.20 3.64 3.30
C GLU A 61 -4.71 3.87 3.01
N GLU A 62 -4.35 5.03 2.45
CA GLU A 62 -2.94 5.36 2.25
C GLU A 62 -2.17 5.55 3.55
N CYS A 63 -2.78 6.17 4.56
CA CYS A 63 -2.21 6.29 5.89
C CYS A 63 -2.04 4.92 6.55
N SER A 64 -3.08 4.08 6.55
CA SER A 64 -3.03 2.74 7.14
C SER A 64 -1.91 1.90 6.50
N ARG A 65 -1.74 2.01 5.18
CA ARG A 65 -0.64 1.42 4.43
C ARG A 65 0.72 1.94 4.90
N TYR A 66 0.91 3.25 4.94
CA TYR A 66 2.17 3.85 5.36
C TYR A 66 2.57 3.40 6.77
N PHE A 67 1.61 3.42 7.71
CA PHE A 67 1.83 2.97 9.07
C PHE A 67 2.16 1.49 9.14
N THR A 68 1.46 0.63 8.40
CA THR A 68 1.69 -0.83 8.42
C THR A 68 3.09 -1.18 7.96
N VAL A 69 3.57 -0.58 6.86
CA VAL A 69 4.93 -0.83 6.34
C VAL A 69 5.99 -0.37 7.34
N ARG A 70 5.83 0.83 7.91
CA ARG A 70 6.75 1.35 8.93
C ARG A 70 6.75 0.48 10.19
N PHE A 71 5.57 0.05 10.62
CA PHE A 71 5.43 -0.79 11.80
C PHE A 71 6.07 -2.16 11.60
N ALA A 72 5.88 -2.78 10.43
CA ALA A 72 6.54 -4.04 10.07
C ALA A 72 8.06 -3.92 10.05
N GLN A 73 8.61 -2.80 9.54
CA GLN A 73 10.06 -2.53 9.58
C GLN A 73 10.59 -2.43 11.01
N VAL A 74 9.89 -1.70 11.88
CA VAL A 74 10.29 -1.56 13.29
C VAL A 74 10.21 -2.90 14.03
N LEU A 75 9.12 -3.65 13.84
CA LEU A 75 8.99 -5.00 14.39
C LEU A 75 10.08 -5.94 13.88
N GLY A 76 10.43 -5.86 12.60
CA GLY A 76 11.53 -6.59 11.99
C GLY A 76 12.83 -6.37 12.77
N ASN A 77 13.22 -5.12 12.99
CA ASN A 77 14.46 -4.80 13.71
C ASN A 77 14.48 -5.29 15.17
N ILE A 78 13.31 -5.37 15.82
CA ILE A 78 13.20 -5.86 17.21
C ILE A 78 13.25 -7.40 17.25
N LEU A 79 12.57 -8.06 16.30
CA LEU A 79 12.44 -9.52 16.27
C LEU A 79 13.63 -10.21 15.61
N GLU A 80 14.29 -9.56 14.65
CA GLU A 80 15.45 -10.06 13.91
C GLU A 80 16.54 -10.67 14.82
N PRO A 81 17.04 -10.00 15.88
CA PRO A 81 18.07 -10.60 16.74
C PRO A 81 17.57 -11.86 17.47
N THR A 82 16.29 -11.91 17.84
CA THR A 82 15.70 -13.09 18.47
C THR A 82 15.60 -14.24 17.48
N ILE A 83 15.17 -13.98 16.24
CA ILE A 83 15.07 -14.97 15.17
C ILE A 83 16.48 -15.49 14.80
N LEU A 84 17.44 -14.59 14.57
CA LEU A 84 18.83 -14.94 14.27
C LEU A 84 19.45 -15.82 15.36
N SER A 85 19.17 -15.55 16.65
CA SER A 85 19.67 -16.36 17.77
C SER A 85 19.17 -17.81 17.81
N LYS A 86 18.08 -18.10 17.08
CA LYS A 86 17.48 -19.44 16.98
C LYS A 86 17.82 -20.15 15.68
N LEU A 87 18.45 -19.46 14.72
CA LEU A 87 18.90 -20.09 13.48
C LEU A 87 20.18 -20.90 13.75
N PRO A 88 20.35 -22.05 13.08
CA PRO A 88 21.57 -22.83 13.19
C PRO A 88 22.77 -22.00 12.75
N SER A 89 23.84 -22.04 13.54
CA SER A 89 25.11 -21.38 13.19
C SER A 89 25.60 -21.92 11.86
N ILE A 90 25.82 -21.04 10.90
CA ILE A 90 26.47 -21.38 9.64
C ILE A 90 27.96 -21.51 9.96
N GLU A 91 28.40 -22.72 10.28
CA GLU A 91 29.83 -22.99 10.39
C GLU A 91 30.47 -22.82 9.00
N PRO A 92 31.52 -21.99 8.88
CA PRO A 92 32.23 -21.88 7.61
C PRO A 92 32.82 -23.25 7.27
N VAL A 93 32.55 -23.73 6.05
CA VAL A 93 33.13 -24.98 5.56
C VAL A 93 34.66 -24.85 5.56
N HIS A 94 35.32 -25.42 6.58
CA HIS A 94 36.77 -25.52 6.63
C HIS A 94 37.24 -26.48 5.52
N ARG A 95 37.52 -25.94 4.34
CA ARG A 95 38.36 -26.63 3.36
C ARG A 95 39.79 -26.60 3.92
N GLY A 96 40.20 -27.69 4.55
CA GLY A 96 41.56 -27.85 5.06
C GLY A 96 42.57 -27.50 3.96
N ARG A 97 43.40 -26.49 4.21
CA ARG A 97 44.59 -26.27 3.39
C ARG A 97 45.57 -27.40 3.74
N PRO A 98 46.09 -28.17 2.77
CA PRO A 98 47.13 -29.15 3.07
C PRO A 98 48.32 -28.42 3.69
N ALA A 99 48.85 -28.96 4.79
CA ALA A 99 50.03 -28.43 5.45
C ALA A 99 51.20 -28.43 4.46
N GLU A 100 51.84 -27.28 4.30
CA GLU A 100 53.04 -27.14 3.48
C GLU A 100 54.18 -27.89 4.21
N PRO A 101 54.84 -28.88 3.57
CA PRO A 101 55.91 -29.61 4.24
C PRO A 101 57.09 -28.67 4.48
N GLU A 102 57.49 -28.52 5.74
CA GLU A 102 58.70 -27.81 6.13
C GLU A 102 59.90 -28.40 5.37
N ARG A 103 60.49 -27.60 4.47
CA ARG A 103 61.76 -27.93 3.83
C ARG A 103 62.88 -27.74 4.86
N LYS A 104 63.50 -28.87 5.25
CA LYS A 104 64.80 -28.89 5.92
C LYS A 104 65.91 -28.41 5.00
#